data_AF-A0A263DAS5-F1
#
_entry.id   AF-A0A263DAS5-F1
#
_cell.length_a   1.000
_cell.length_b   1.000
_cell.length_c   1.000
_cell.angle_alpha   90.00
_cell.angle_beta   90.00
_cell.angle_gamma   90.00
#
_symmetry.space_group_name_H-M   'P 1'
#
loop_
_entity.id
_entity.type
_entity.pdbx_description
1 polymer ?
#
loop_
_entity_poly.entity_id
_entity_poly.type
_entity_poly.pdbx_seq_one_letter_code
_entity_poly.pdbx_strand_id
1 'polypeptide(L)'
;MSALVKQVRAAVEEMSAALSLWEMRDNTRAQPEVRGAANSAIHSIDAALRHLHELRHTLVGQIRESDDATAGRVDALLARHAAEQAEEAVR
;
A
#
# COMPACT_ATOMS: atom_id res chain seq x y z
N MET A 1 -5.26 6.46 1.67
CA MET A 1 -4.71 5.25 2.33
C MET A 1 -5.76 4.40 3.04
N SER A 2 -6.59 4.95 3.95
CA SER A 2 -7.63 4.17 4.66
C SER A 2 -8.56 3.36 3.74
N ALA A 3 -9.00 3.94 2.61
CA ALA A 3 -9.81 3.22 1.62
C ALA A 3 -9.06 2.03 0.98
N LEU A 4 -7.81 2.22 0.54
CA LEU A 4 -6.98 1.14 -0.03
C LEU A 4 -6.77 0.00 0.98
N VAL A 5 -6.52 0.32 2.26
CA VAL A 5 -6.39 -0.69 3.31
C VAL A 5 -7.68 -1.49 3.49
N LYS A 6 -8.85 -0.83 3.44
CA LYS A 6 -10.14 -1.53 3.49
C LYS A 6 -10.35 -2.43 2.27
N GLN A 7 -9.93 -1.99 1.08
CA GLN A 7 -10.02 -2.78 -0.15
C GLN A 7 -9.11 -4.01 -0.14
N VAL A 8 -7.86 -3.87 0.30
CA VAL A 8 -6.94 -5.01 0.48
C VAL A 8 -7.55 -6.03 1.45
N ARG A 9 -8.05 -5.57 2.60
CA ARG A 9 -8.69 -6.47 3.56
C ARG A 9 -9.88 -7.20 2.96
N ALA A 10 -10.79 -6.50 2.29
CA ALA A 10 -11.95 -7.12 1.65
C ALA A 10 -11.55 -8.17 0.61
N ALA A 11 -10.53 -7.89 -0.22
CA ALA A 11 -10.03 -8.85 -1.20
C ALA A 11 -9.43 -10.10 -0.53
N VAL A 12 -8.72 -9.93 0.59
CA VAL A 12 -8.18 -11.07 1.36
C VAL A 12 -9.29 -11.90 2.01
N GLU A 13 -10.31 -11.25 2.56
CA GLU A 13 -11.49 -11.92 3.15
C GLU A 13 -12.24 -12.75 2.09
N GLU A 14 -12.53 -12.17 0.93
CA GLU A 14 -13.20 -12.85 -0.19
C GLU A 14 -12.35 -14.01 -0.73
N MET A 15 -11.04 -13.80 -0.90
CA MET A 15 -10.10 -14.85 -1.28
C MET A 15 -10.13 -16.02 -0.30
N SER A 16 -10.10 -15.75 1.01
CA SER A 16 -10.13 -16.78 2.04
C SER A 16 -11.43 -17.59 2.01
N ALA A 17 -12.58 -16.93 1.83
CA ALA A 17 -13.87 -17.59 1.73
C ALA A 17 -13.95 -18.48 0.47
N ALA A 18 -13.52 -17.94 -0.67
CA ALA A 18 -13.52 -18.67 -1.94
C ALA A 18 -12.59 -19.89 -1.94
N LEU A 19 -11.40 -19.78 -1.32
CA LEU A 19 -10.49 -20.90 -1.15
C LEU A 19 -11.07 -21.99 -0.23
N SER A 20 -11.72 -21.59 0.87
CA SER A 20 -12.38 -22.54 1.77
C SER A 20 -13.45 -23.36 1.04
N LEU A 21 -14.23 -22.72 0.16
CA LEU A 21 -15.22 -23.41 -0.66
C LEU A 21 -14.56 -24.34 -1.71
N TRP A 22 -13.44 -23.92 -2.31
CA TRP A 22 -12.68 -24.74 -3.24
C TRP A 22 -12.03 -25.98 -2.60
N GLU A 23 -11.62 -25.89 -1.34
CA GLU A 23 -11.07 -27.00 -0.58
C GLU A 23 -12.11 -28.08 -0.28
N MET A 24 -13.38 -27.69 -0.14
CA MET A 24 -14.51 -28.62 0.07
C MET A 24 -14.95 -29.35 -1.20
N ARG A 25 -14.26 -29.14 -2.34
CA ARG A 25 -14.67 -29.75 -3.62
C ARG A 25 -14.64 -31.27 -3.56
N ASP A 26 -15.64 -31.87 -4.16
CA ASP A 26 -15.68 -33.32 -4.44
C ASP A 26 -15.55 -33.56 -5.95
N ASN A 27 -14.40 -34.10 -6.36
CA ASN A 27 -14.07 -34.28 -7.78
C ASN A 27 -14.83 -35.44 -8.44
N THR A 28 -15.68 -36.18 -7.71
CA THR A 28 -16.47 -37.29 -8.26
C THR A 28 -17.78 -36.84 -8.92
N ARG A 29 -18.17 -35.58 -8.73
CA ARG A 29 -19.42 -35.01 -9.27
C ARG A 29 -19.23 -33.59 -9.77
N ALA A 30 -20.12 -33.14 -10.66
CA ALA A 30 -20.11 -31.77 -11.15
C ALA A 30 -20.52 -30.77 -10.06
N GLN A 31 -19.70 -29.73 -9.83
CA GLN A 31 -19.92 -28.65 -8.85
C GLN A 31 -19.56 -27.29 -9.47
N PRO A 32 -20.42 -26.72 -10.35
CA PRO A 32 -20.17 -25.46 -11.04
C PRO A 32 -19.88 -24.30 -10.08
N GLU A 33 -20.58 -24.23 -8.96
CA GLU A 33 -20.40 -23.23 -7.90
C GLU A 33 -19.01 -23.31 -7.25
N VAL A 34 -18.52 -24.52 -6.99
CA VAL A 34 -17.19 -24.72 -6.40
C VAL A 34 -16.10 -24.38 -7.41
N ARG A 35 -16.30 -24.70 -8.70
CA ARG A 35 -15.41 -24.23 -9.77
C ARG A 35 -15.42 -22.70 -9.89
N GLY A 36 -16.58 -22.08 -9.70
CA GLY A 36 -16.74 -20.63 -9.60
C GLY A 36 -15.92 -20.04 -8.47
N ALA A 37 -15.90 -20.69 -7.30
CA ALA A 37 -15.10 -20.27 -6.14
C ALA A 37 -13.60 -20.17 -6.47
N ALA A 38 -13.05 -21.14 -7.22
CA ALA A 38 -11.66 -21.03 -7.68
C ALA A 38 -11.42 -19.80 -8.57
N ASN A 39 -12.38 -19.42 -9.43
CA ASN A 39 -12.26 -18.18 -10.20
C ASN A 39 -12.33 -16.97 -9.28
N SER A 40 -13.28 -16.92 -8.34
CA SER A 40 -13.40 -15.82 -7.37
C SER A 40 -12.13 -15.64 -6.54
N ALA A 41 -11.48 -16.74 -6.14
CA ALA A 41 -10.21 -16.70 -5.44
C ALA A 41 -9.11 -16.01 -6.29
N ILE A 42 -8.97 -16.39 -7.56
CA ILE A 42 -8.00 -15.74 -8.47
C ILE A 42 -8.31 -14.25 -8.66
N HIS A 43 -9.57 -13.88 -8.90
CA HIS A 43 -9.96 -12.47 -9.03
C HIS A 43 -9.63 -11.66 -7.78
N SER A 44 -9.84 -12.26 -6.60
CA SER A 44 -9.54 -11.63 -5.32
C SER A 44 -8.04 -11.49 -5.06
N ILE A 45 -7.23 -12.47 -5.48
CA ILE A 45 -5.76 -12.38 -5.47
C ILE A 45 -5.30 -11.21 -6.35
N ASP A 46 -5.80 -11.13 -7.58
CA ASP A 46 -5.42 -10.07 -8.52
C ASP A 46 -5.85 -8.68 -8.01
N ALA A 47 -7.03 -8.59 -7.38
CA ALA A 47 -7.49 -7.37 -6.72
C ALA A 47 -6.58 -6.98 -5.54
N ALA A 48 -6.24 -7.92 -4.66
CA ALA A 48 -5.34 -7.69 -3.53
C ALA A 48 -3.96 -7.21 -4.01
N LEU A 49 -3.38 -7.86 -5.03
CA LEU A 49 -2.10 -7.46 -5.62
C LEU A 49 -2.15 -6.05 -6.18
N ARG A 50 -3.20 -5.70 -6.93
CA ARG A 50 -3.40 -4.35 -7.47
C ARG A 50 -3.44 -3.30 -6.35
N HIS A 51 -4.26 -3.52 -5.33
CA HIS A 51 -4.39 -2.59 -4.22
C HIS A 51 -3.12 -2.48 -3.36
N LEU A 52 -2.35 -3.57 -3.22
CA LEU A 52 -1.03 -3.53 -2.58
C LEU A 52 -0.03 -2.72 -3.40
N HIS A 53 -0.04 -2.82 -4.72
CA HIS A 53 0.79 -1.98 -5.58
C HIS A 53 0.40 -0.50 -5.50
N GLU A 54 -0.89 -0.18 -5.47
CA GLU A 54 -1.40 1.19 -5.27
C GLU A 54 -0.99 1.76 -3.90
N LEU A 55 -1.11 0.94 -2.85
CA LEU A 55 -0.70 1.31 -1.50
C LEU A 55 0.81 1.56 -1.43
N ARG A 56 1.62 0.67 -2.02
CA ARG A 56 3.08 0.82 -2.12
C ARG A 56 3.45 2.11 -2.83
N HIS A 57 2.83 2.39 -3.98
CA HIS A 57 3.10 3.61 -4.74
C HIS A 57 2.78 4.87 -3.92
N THR A 58 1.60 4.89 -3.29
CA THR A 58 1.16 6.00 -2.44
C THR A 58 2.13 6.23 -1.28
N LEU A 59 2.50 5.17 -0.57
CA LEU A 59 3.39 5.27 0.59
C LEU A 59 4.79 5.75 0.22
N VAL A 60 5.35 5.28 -0.90
CA VAL A 60 6.64 5.76 -1.39
C VAL A 60 6.59 7.26 -1.73
N GLY A 61 5.50 7.73 -2.33
CA GLY A 61 5.30 9.17 -2.58
C GLY A 61 5.30 9.98 -1.29
N GLN A 62 4.51 9.55 -0.30
CA GLN A 62 4.41 10.23 1.00
C GLN A 62 5.74 10.25 1.77
N ILE A 63 6.53 9.17 1.69
CA ILE A 63 7.88 9.12 2.29
C ILE A 63 8.77 10.19 1.66
N ARG A 64 8.79 10.27 0.32
CA ARG A 64 9.61 11.27 -0.39
C ARG A 64 9.18 12.69 -0.05
N GLU A 65 7.88 12.97 -0.03
CA GLU A 65 7.37 14.30 0.37
C GLU A 65 7.79 14.68 1.80
N SER A 66 7.76 13.71 2.72
CA SER A 66 8.21 13.91 4.10
C SER A 66 9.72 14.16 4.19
N ASP A 67 10.51 13.44 3.40
CA ASP A 67 11.95 13.58 3.33
C ASP A 67 12.33 14.94 2.74
N ASP A 68 11.69 15.35 1.63
CA ASP A 68 11.89 16.66 0.99
C ASP A 68 11.53 17.81 1.94
N ALA A 69 10.41 17.70 2.66
CA ALA A 69 10.02 18.68 3.68
C ALA A 69 11.01 18.75 4.85
N THR A 70 11.69 17.64 5.16
CA THR A 70 12.73 17.61 6.18
C THR A 70 14.01 18.26 5.68
N ALA A 71 14.43 17.96 4.45
CA ALA A 71 15.58 18.60 3.80
C ALA A 71 15.38 20.12 3.73
N GLY A 72 14.22 20.61 3.29
CA GLY A 72 13.95 22.05 3.24
C GLY A 72 14.00 22.75 4.60
N ARG A 73 13.57 22.06 5.68
CA ARG A 73 13.71 22.60 7.05
C ARG A 73 15.18 22.68 7.50
N VAL A 74 15.98 21.68 7.15
CA VAL A 74 17.42 21.66 7.42
C VAL A 74 18.13 22.76 6.64
N ASP A 75 17.85 22.91 5.34
CA ASP A 75 18.43 23.97 4.51
C ASP A 75 18.13 25.36 5.07
N ALA A 76 16.88 25.59 5.50
CA ALA A 76 16.50 26.86 6.11
C ALA A 76 17.22 27.11 7.45
N LEU A 77 17.47 26.07 8.26
CA LEU A 77 18.25 26.19 9.50
C LEU A 77 19.71 26.55 9.21
N LEU A 78 20.33 25.86 8.25
CA LEU A 78 21.72 26.11 7.85
C LEU A 78 21.90 27.50 7.27
N ALA A 79 20.97 27.96 6.43
CA ALA A 79 20.99 29.31 5.87
C ALA A 79 20.90 30.39 6.96
N ARG A 80 20.03 30.20 7.97
CA ARG A 80 19.95 31.12 9.11
C ARG A 80 21.24 31.17 9.91
N HIS A 81 21.79 30.01 10.26
CA HIS A 81 23.05 29.92 10.98
C HIS A 81 24.20 30.57 10.21
N ALA A 82 24.29 30.34 8.88
CA ALA A 82 25.30 30.98 8.04
C ALA A 82 25.17 32.51 8.03
N ALA A 83 23.94 33.04 8.00
CA ALA A 83 23.69 34.48 8.09
C ALA A 83 24.11 35.05 9.46
N GLU A 84 23.76 34.37 10.56
CA GLU A 84 24.18 34.76 11.91
C GLU A 84 25.71 34.81 12.05
N GLN A 85 26.41 33.81 11.53
CA GLN A 85 27.87 33.77 11.55
C GLN A 85 28.51 34.87 10.68
N ALA A 86 27.90 35.20 9.54
CA ALA A 86 28.37 36.30 8.70
C ALA A 86 28.19 37.65 9.39
N GLU A 87 27.09 37.86 10.11
CA GLU A 87 26.86 39.07 10.91
C GLU A 87 27.86 39.20 12.06
N GLU A 88 28.18 38.10 12.74
CA GLU A 88 29.19 38.08 13.81
C GLU A 88 30.59 38.39 13.29
N ALA A 89 30.98 37.88 12.13
CA ALA A 89 32.30 38.12 11.55
C ALA A 89 32.53 39.57 11.08
N VAL A 90 31.46 40.34 10.88
CA VAL A 90 31.51 41.75 10.45
C VAL A 90 31.47 42.73 11.64
N ARG A 91 31.10 42.26 12.84
CA ARG A 91 31.14 43.05 14.08
C ARG A 91 32.54 43.10 14.69
#